data_AF-A0A1Q7WZI4-F1
#
_entry.id   AF-A0A1Q7WZI4-F1
#
_cell.length_a   1.000
_cell.length_b   1.000
_cell.length_c   1.000
_cell.angle_alpha   90.00
_cell.angle_beta   90.00
_cell.angle_gamma   90.00
#
_symmetry.space_group_name_H-M   'P 1'
#
loop_
_entity.id
_entity.type
_entity.pdbx_description
1 polymer ?
#
loop_
_entity_poly.entity_id
_entity_poly.type
_entity_poly.pdbx_seq_one_letter_code
_entity_poly.pdbx_strand_id
1 'polypeptide(L)'
;MIGRLSGQRGFTLVEVLLASSLMIIVLGATLTVFEQFVTTSDRNTKQNDAQDTARFAIDQVSRQLRNLALPTPQSPNSIDSASGNDLVFKTADPGRRRVRYCLQTTAPYSTSNGALWLETQTGVAGGADPTLTAAMTANCPVAPASGGWGSERLVANHVTNLNGASRPIFQFNADTSTPSKITEIHTALFVDVDPTRLPAETRISTGVFLRNQNQAPTASFTVSAGGPLRFLMNAANSSDPEGRTLGYYWFRGSSPSYTNVLNDGTCLSGDGCIGTGVLNDYTLPSGTTGTQIFTLLVKDPGGLTATASYNCSATGGTCTPS
;
A
#
# COMPACT_ATOMS: atom_id res chain seq x y z
N MET A 1 90.01 4.12 43.60
CA MET A 1 89.08 5.27 43.64
C MET A 1 89.01 5.89 42.26
N ILE A 2 87.83 6.40 41.89
CA ILE A 2 87.49 7.20 40.69
C ILE A 2 87.05 6.36 39.47
N GLY A 3 85.74 6.17 39.38
CA GLY A 3 85.04 5.65 38.20
C GLY A 3 85.08 6.64 37.03
N ARG A 4 85.18 6.09 35.83
CA ARG A 4 85.12 6.84 34.57
C ARG A 4 83.71 7.43 34.40
N LEU A 5 83.62 8.76 34.46
CA LEU A 5 82.46 9.52 34.02
C LEU A 5 82.30 9.31 32.50
N SER A 6 81.21 8.64 32.11
CA SER A 6 80.78 8.54 30.72
C SER A 6 80.54 9.94 30.16
N GLY A 7 81.19 10.26 29.02
CA GLY A 7 81.15 11.59 28.41
C GLY A 7 79.73 12.07 28.13
N GLN A 8 79.32 13.13 28.82
CA GLN A 8 78.14 13.93 28.47
C GLN A 8 78.50 14.83 27.27
N ARG A 9 78.32 14.32 26.05
CA ARG A 9 78.30 15.17 24.85
C ARG A 9 76.91 15.80 24.77
N GLY A 10 76.81 17.11 24.95
CA GLY A 10 75.57 17.86 24.73
C GLY A 10 75.16 17.84 23.27
N PHE A 11 73.85 17.90 23.01
CA PHE A 11 73.29 17.93 21.66
C PHE A 11 73.68 19.21 20.91
N THR A 12 74.01 19.08 19.64
CA THR A 12 74.25 20.23 18.77
C THR A 12 72.92 20.89 18.37
N LEU A 13 72.95 22.20 18.10
CA LEU A 13 71.76 22.94 17.67
C LEU A 13 71.12 22.33 16.40
N VAL A 14 71.94 21.80 15.50
CA VAL A 14 71.48 21.14 14.27
C VAL A 14 70.73 19.83 14.58
N GLU A 15 71.19 19.01 15.53
CA GLU A 15 70.49 17.79 15.94
C GLU A 15 69.13 18.10 16.59
N VAL A 16 69.04 19.16 17.40
CA VAL A 16 67.77 19.58 18.01
C VAL A 16 66.78 20.08 16.94
N LEU A 17 67.26 20.82 15.93
CA LEU A 17 66.43 21.27 14.81
C LEU A 17 65.98 20.12 13.89
N LEU A 18 66.84 19.13 13.66
CA LEU A 18 66.47 17.91 12.93
C LEU A 18 65.46 17.06 13.71
N ALA A 19 65.64 16.91 15.02
CA ALA A 19 64.70 16.17 15.87
C ALA A 19 63.32 16.86 15.94
N SER A 20 63.29 18.19 16.09
CA SER A 20 62.02 18.92 16.13
C SER A 20 61.29 18.92 14.79
N SER A 21 62.01 19.07 13.66
CA SER A 21 61.42 18.97 12.32
C SER A 21 60.87 17.57 12.02
N LEU A 22 61.60 16.51 12.37
CA LEU A 22 61.11 15.13 12.25
C LEU A 22 59.87 14.89 13.12
N MET A 23 59.86 15.42 14.35
CA MET A 23 58.70 15.31 15.24
C MET A 23 57.47 16.03 14.68
N ILE A 24 57.63 17.19 14.05
CA ILE A 24 56.54 17.92 13.38
C ILE A 24 55.97 17.09 12.22
N ILE A 25 56.83 16.46 11.41
CA ILE A 25 56.39 15.61 10.30
C ILE A 25 55.61 14.39 10.83
N VAL A 26 56.13 13.74 11.86
CA VAL A 26 55.47 12.58 12.49
C VAL A 26 54.13 12.99 13.10
N LEU A 27 54.09 14.11 13.84
CA LEU A 27 52.86 14.61 14.45
C LEU A 27 51.83 14.98 13.37
N GLY A 28 52.26 15.63 12.28
CA GLY A 28 51.41 15.95 11.13
C GLY A 28 50.83 14.70 10.49
N ALA A 29 51.65 13.68 10.24
CA ALA A 29 51.18 12.40 9.72
C ALA A 29 50.16 11.73 10.66
N THR A 30 50.42 11.72 11.98
CA THR A 30 49.46 11.13 12.95
C THR A 30 48.15 11.89 13.01
N LEU A 31 48.16 13.22 12.88
CA LEU A 31 46.94 14.04 12.88
C LEU A 31 46.07 13.75 11.65
N THR A 32 46.68 13.62 10.48
CA THR A 32 45.93 13.27 9.25
C THR A 32 45.26 11.91 9.33
N VAL A 33 45.93 10.91 9.90
CA VAL A 33 45.35 9.58 10.14
C VAL A 33 44.21 9.66 11.15
N PHE A 34 44.38 10.45 12.20
CA PHE A 34 43.33 10.66 13.21
C PHE A 34 42.09 11.34 12.63
N GLU A 35 42.24 12.40 11.83
CA GLU A 35 41.13 13.07 11.13
C GLU A 35 40.39 12.12 10.19
N GLN A 36 41.13 11.29 9.44
CA GLN A 36 40.54 10.27 8.57
C GLN A 36 39.76 9.23 9.38
N PHE A 37 40.27 8.82 10.54
CA PHE A 37 39.59 7.89 11.43
C PHE A 37 38.29 8.50 11.99
N VAL A 38 38.33 9.75 12.47
CA VAL A 38 37.15 10.45 13.01
C VAL A 38 36.06 10.61 11.95
N THR A 39 36.42 11.07 10.76
CA THR A 39 35.45 11.25 9.66
C THR A 39 34.85 9.92 9.17
N THR A 40 35.67 8.86 9.12
CA THR A 40 35.19 7.52 8.77
C THR A 40 34.27 6.96 9.86
N SER A 41 34.62 7.15 11.13
CA SER A 41 33.81 6.70 12.26
C SER A 41 32.46 7.42 12.29
N ASP A 42 32.45 8.75 12.14
CA ASP A 42 31.21 9.55 12.09
C ASP A 42 30.30 9.12 10.94
N ARG A 43 30.86 8.90 9.74
CA ARG A 43 30.09 8.39 8.61
C ARG A 43 29.52 6.99 8.87
N ASN A 44 30.30 6.09 9.45
CA ASN A 44 29.82 4.74 9.79
C ASN A 44 28.68 4.80 10.81
N THR A 45 28.76 5.67 11.81
CA THR A 45 27.66 5.92 12.76
C THR A 45 26.43 6.42 12.02
N LYS A 46 26.55 7.45 11.18
CA LYS A 46 25.43 7.99 10.40
C LYS A 46 24.81 6.94 9.47
N GLN A 47 25.62 6.10 8.85
CA GLN A 47 25.14 5.01 7.99
C GLN A 47 24.35 3.97 8.79
N ASN A 48 24.79 3.64 10.00
CA ASN A 48 24.05 2.74 10.89
C ASN A 48 22.73 3.37 11.35
N ASP A 49 22.75 4.65 11.75
CA ASP A 49 21.56 5.39 12.16
C ASP A 49 20.51 5.49 11.02
N ALA A 50 20.97 5.73 9.79
CA ALA A 50 20.12 5.74 8.60
C ALA A 50 19.48 4.36 8.34
N GLN A 51 20.24 3.27 8.50
CA GLN A 51 19.71 1.91 8.39
C GLN A 51 18.65 1.61 9.46
N ASP A 52 18.90 1.99 10.71
CA ASP A 52 17.95 1.75 11.79
C ASP A 52 16.67 2.56 11.61
N THR A 53 16.80 3.83 11.19
CA THR A 53 15.66 4.68 10.84
C THR A 53 14.82 4.04 9.72
N ALA A 54 15.46 3.52 8.68
CA ALA A 54 14.77 2.84 7.59
C ALA A 54 14.10 1.51 8.01
N ARG A 55 14.70 0.75 8.94
CA ARG A 55 14.07 -0.44 9.53
C ARG A 55 12.79 -0.05 10.27
N PHE A 56 12.85 0.97 11.12
CA PHE A 56 11.66 1.46 11.83
C PHE A 56 10.58 1.98 10.87
N ALA A 57 10.96 2.68 9.80
CA ALA A 57 10.02 3.16 8.80
C ALA A 57 9.29 2.01 8.09
N ILE A 58 10.01 0.97 7.66
CA ILE A 58 9.43 -0.20 6.99
C ILE A 58 8.56 -1.02 7.95
N ASP A 59 8.96 -1.18 9.21
CA ASP A 59 8.14 -1.87 10.22
C ASP A 59 6.83 -1.12 10.50
N GLN A 60 6.88 0.21 10.51
CA GLN A 60 5.69 1.04 10.66
C GLN A 60 4.75 0.92 9.46
N VAL A 61 5.27 0.99 8.23
CA VAL A 61 4.51 0.72 6.99
C VAL A 61 3.83 -0.64 7.10
N SER A 62 4.59 -1.68 7.47
CA SER A 62 4.09 -3.05 7.57
C SER A 62 2.98 -3.20 8.60
N ARG A 63 3.15 -2.60 9.78
CA ARG A 63 2.13 -2.60 10.84
C ARG A 63 0.83 -1.93 10.39
N GLN A 64 0.94 -0.78 9.72
CA GLN A 64 -0.24 -0.05 9.25
C GLN A 64 -0.94 -0.75 8.09
N LEU A 65 -0.19 -1.35 7.16
CA LEU A 65 -0.75 -2.18 6.08
C LEU A 65 -1.43 -3.45 6.61
N ARG A 66 -0.93 -4.05 7.70
CA ARG A 66 -1.63 -5.15 8.39
C ARG A 66 -2.90 -4.70 9.08
N ASN A 67 -3.01 -3.42 9.45
CA ASN A 67 -4.19 -2.79 10.03
C ASN A 67 -5.02 -2.02 8.99
N LEU A 68 -5.03 -2.50 7.75
CA LEU A 68 -5.82 -1.93 6.65
C LEU A 68 -7.32 -1.97 6.99
N ALA A 69 -8.06 -0.92 6.64
CA ALA A 69 -9.51 -0.90 6.77
C ALA A 69 -10.15 -2.00 5.91
N LEU A 70 -11.26 -2.57 6.37
CA LEU A 70 -12.06 -3.48 5.54
C LEU A 70 -12.84 -2.67 4.48
N PRO A 71 -12.82 -3.06 3.20
CA PRO A 71 -13.71 -2.50 2.20
C PRO A 71 -15.17 -2.59 2.63
N THR A 72 -15.95 -1.57 2.30
CA THR A 72 -17.42 -1.57 2.48
C THR A 72 -18.11 -1.21 1.18
N PRO A 73 -19.42 -1.46 1.03
CA PRO A 73 -20.14 -1.09 -0.19
C PRO A 73 -20.03 0.41 -0.55
N GLN A 74 -19.96 1.27 0.46
CA GLN A 74 -19.80 2.72 0.31
C GLN A 74 -18.34 3.15 0.08
N SER A 75 -17.39 2.28 0.39
CA SER A 75 -15.95 2.48 0.16
C SER A 75 -15.31 1.13 -0.21
N PRO A 76 -15.45 0.71 -1.47
CA PRO A 76 -14.99 -0.61 -1.91
C PRO A 76 -13.46 -0.71 -1.98
N ASN A 77 -12.75 0.42 -1.85
CA ASN A 77 -11.30 0.47 -1.91
C ASN A 77 -10.72 0.86 -0.55
N SER A 78 -9.90 -0.03 0.01
CA SER A 78 -9.09 0.26 1.20
C SER A 78 -7.75 0.94 0.86
N ILE A 79 -7.30 0.77 -0.38
CA ILE A 79 -6.18 1.50 -0.97
C ILE A 79 -6.80 2.51 -1.95
N ASP A 80 -6.60 3.80 -1.70
CA ASP A 80 -7.17 4.84 -2.55
C ASP A 80 -6.25 5.21 -3.72
N SER A 81 -4.93 5.12 -3.52
CA SER A 81 -3.92 5.39 -4.55
C SER A 81 -2.71 4.49 -4.32
N ALA A 82 -2.22 3.88 -5.39
CA ALA A 82 -1.05 3.03 -5.37
C ALA A 82 -0.10 3.45 -6.50
N SER A 83 1.10 3.87 -6.14
CA SER A 83 2.18 4.11 -7.09
C SER A 83 3.50 3.66 -6.49
N GLY A 84 4.54 3.57 -7.32
CA GLY A 84 5.84 3.05 -6.89
C GLY A 84 6.50 3.84 -5.75
N ASN A 85 6.19 5.13 -5.62
CA ASN A 85 6.82 6.03 -4.65
C ASN A 85 5.81 6.82 -3.79
N ASP A 86 4.51 6.59 -4.00
CA ASP A 86 3.43 7.22 -3.28
C ASP A 86 2.29 6.21 -3.09
N LEU A 87 1.92 5.95 -1.84
CA LEU A 87 0.92 4.96 -1.46
C LEU A 87 -0.05 5.57 -0.44
N VAL A 88 -1.34 5.52 -0.75
CA VAL A 88 -2.42 6.04 0.09
C VAL A 88 -3.41 4.94 0.43
N PHE A 89 -3.65 4.71 1.72
CA PHE A 89 -4.57 3.69 2.20
C PHE A 89 -5.28 4.11 3.49
N LYS A 90 -6.31 3.36 3.86
CA LYS A 90 -7.13 3.59 5.06
C LYS A 90 -6.78 2.58 6.15
N THR A 91 -6.73 3.03 7.40
CA THR A 91 -6.57 2.15 8.57
C THR A 91 -7.91 1.80 9.19
N ALA A 92 -7.99 0.64 9.84
CA ALA A 92 -9.20 0.14 10.50
C ALA A 92 -9.58 0.86 11.82
N ASP A 93 -9.00 2.03 12.08
CA ASP A 93 -9.30 2.80 13.31
C ASP A 93 -10.78 3.22 13.34
N PRO A 94 -11.39 3.47 14.53
CA PRO A 94 -12.81 3.85 14.64
C PRO A 94 -13.21 5.09 13.82
N GLY A 95 -12.25 5.98 13.54
CA GLY A 95 -12.44 7.15 12.70
C GLY A 95 -11.99 6.98 11.24
N ARG A 96 -11.64 5.76 10.79
CA ARG A 96 -11.11 5.41 9.47
C ARG A 96 -10.11 6.44 8.94
N ARG A 97 -8.90 6.42 9.52
CA ARG A 97 -7.87 7.40 9.17
C ARG A 97 -7.23 7.02 7.84
N ARG A 98 -6.89 8.03 7.04
CA ARG A 98 -6.01 7.83 5.89
C ARG A 98 -4.57 8.02 6.27
N VAL A 99 -3.74 7.20 5.64
CA VAL A 99 -2.29 7.24 5.75
C VAL A 99 -1.72 7.30 4.34
N ARG A 100 -0.76 8.19 4.15
CA ARG A 100 0.02 8.29 2.92
C ARG A 100 1.51 8.14 3.23
N TYR A 101 2.19 7.37 2.40
CA TYR A 101 3.64 7.33 2.35
C TYR A 101 4.10 7.82 0.99
N CYS A 102 4.94 8.84 0.97
CA CYS A 102 5.45 9.38 -0.28
C CYS A 102 6.96 9.67 -0.19
N LEU A 103 7.68 9.47 -1.29
CA LEU A 103 9.09 9.80 -1.42
C LEU A 103 9.27 11.20 -2.02
N GLN A 104 9.95 12.07 -1.27
CA GLN A 104 10.42 13.35 -1.74
C GLN A 104 11.86 13.23 -2.25
N THR A 105 12.08 13.52 -3.53
CA THR A 105 13.41 13.63 -4.15
C THR A 105 13.67 15.00 -4.78
N THR A 106 12.84 15.98 -4.43
CA THR A 106 12.96 17.37 -4.84
C THR A 106 13.40 18.23 -3.66
N ALA A 107 13.93 19.43 -3.92
CA ALA A 107 14.51 20.31 -2.92
C ALA A 107 13.60 20.43 -1.67
N PRO A 108 14.17 20.33 -0.44
CA PRO A 108 15.60 20.31 -0.11
C PRO A 108 16.30 18.95 -0.31
N TYR A 109 15.58 17.92 -0.74
CA TYR A 109 16.11 16.58 -0.99
C TYR A 109 16.52 16.39 -2.45
N SER A 110 17.10 15.23 -2.75
CA SER A 110 17.55 14.85 -4.09
C SER A 110 17.30 13.37 -4.35
N THR A 111 17.59 12.91 -5.56
CA THR A 111 17.58 11.47 -5.89
C THR A 111 18.65 10.67 -5.15
N SER A 112 19.75 11.32 -4.75
CA SER A 112 20.84 10.75 -3.95
C SER A 112 20.66 10.89 -2.44
N ASN A 113 19.68 11.68 -1.99
CA ASN A 113 19.34 11.87 -0.59
C ASN A 113 17.83 12.17 -0.50
N GLY A 114 17.01 11.15 -0.76
CA GLY A 114 15.56 11.25 -0.70
C GLY A 114 15.04 11.14 0.73
N ALA A 115 13.82 11.66 0.94
CA ALA A 115 13.10 11.58 2.19
C ALA A 115 11.76 10.87 2.04
N LEU A 116 11.53 9.84 2.83
CA LEU A 116 10.24 9.19 2.95
C LEU A 116 9.42 9.91 4.02
N TRP A 117 8.23 10.37 3.62
CA TRP A 117 7.29 11.05 4.49
C TRP A 117 6.11 10.16 4.81
N LEU A 118 5.59 10.30 6.02
CA LEU A 118 4.31 9.79 6.48
C LEU A 118 3.37 10.96 6.65
N GLU A 119 2.20 10.90 6.01
CA GLU A 119 1.13 11.86 6.18
C GLU A 119 -0.10 11.15 6.71
N THR A 120 -0.79 11.76 7.67
CA THR A 120 -2.02 11.18 8.23
C THR A 120 -3.14 12.18 8.23
N GLN A 121 -4.33 11.70 7.93
CA GLN A 121 -5.54 12.49 7.98
C GLN A 121 -6.28 12.23 9.29
N THR A 122 -6.79 13.30 9.92
CA THR A 122 -7.66 13.16 11.08
C THR A 122 -8.96 12.49 10.66
N GLY A 123 -9.36 11.43 11.36
CA GLY A 123 -10.62 10.74 11.11
C GLY A 123 -11.83 11.64 11.37
N VAL A 124 -12.91 11.46 10.64
CA VAL A 124 -14.15 12.24 10.81
C VAL A 124 -15.04 11.58 11.85
N ALA A 125 -15.72 12.38 12.68
CA ALA A 125 -16.74 11.86 13.59
C ALA A 125 -17.86 11.18 12.78
N GLY A 126 -18.20 9.93 13.12
CA GLY A 126 -19.22 9.15 12.41
C GLY A 126 -18.67 8.10 11.43
N GLY A 127 -17.34 7.96 11.29
CA GLY A 127 -16.73 6.87 10.53
C GLY A 127 -16.89 6.97 9.01
N ALA A 128 -17.34 8.13 8.50
CA ALA A 128 -17.30 8.43 7.08
C ALA A 128 -15.85 8.62 6.64
N ASP A 129 -15.50 8.03 5.50
CA ASP A 129 -14.20 8.25 4.90
C ASP A 129 -14.14 9.72 4.43
N PRO A 130 -13.09 10.48 4.81
CA PRO A 130 -12.89 11.82 4.23
C PRO A 130 -12.81 11.73 2.69
N THR A 131 -12.88 12.81 1.93
CA THR A 131 -12.64 12.73 0.48
C THR A 131 -11.14 12.85 0.19
N LEU A 132 -10.57 11.92 -0.59
CA LEU A 132 -9.23 12.10 -1.15
C LEU A 132 -9.34 13.11 -2.30
N THR A 133 -8.60 14.22 -2.22
CA THR A 133 -8.57 15.25 -3.28
C THR A 133 -7.26 15.18 -4.06
N ALA A 134 -7.24 15.69 -5.29
CA ALA A 134 -6.02 15.75 -6.09
C ALA A 134 -4.90 16.55 -5.38
N ALA A 135 -5.25 17.58 -4.61
CA ALA A 135 -4.29 18.37 -3.83
C ALA A 135 -3.57 17.53 -2.76
N MET A 136 -4.21 16.49 -2.22
CA MET A 136 -3.62 15.59 -1.22
C MET A 136 -2.51 14.70 -1.79
N THR A 137 -2.42 14.55 -3.12
CA THR A 137 -1.43 13.69 -3.80
C THR A 137 -0.54 14.46 -4.78
N ALA A 138 -0.75 15.77 -4.92
CA ALA A 138 -0.05 16.58 -5.93
C ALA A 138 1.45 16.78 -5.63
N ASN A 139 1.83 16.88 -4.35
CA ASN A 139 3.21 17.09 -3.91
C ASN A 139 3.61 16.03 -2.88
N CYS A 140 4.91 15.92 -2.59
CA CYS A 140 5.41 15.13 -1.47
C CYS A 140 6.51 15.91 -0.71
N PRO A 141 6.35 16.18 0.60
CA PRO A 141 5.08 16.11 1.33
C PRO A 141 4.13 17.25 0.90
N VAL A 142 2.92 17.20 1.43
CA VAL A 142 1.88 18.20 1.34
C VAL A 142 1.69 18.78 2.75
N ALA A 143 2.07 20.04 2.91
CA ALA A 143 2.02 20.70 4.21
C ALA A 143 0.61 20.66 4.83
N PRO A 144 0.50 20.40 6.16
CA PRO A 144 -0.76 20.43 6.89
C PRO A 144 -1.53 21.74 6.66
N ALA A 145 -2.86 21.67 6.70
CA ALA A 145 -3.80 22.78 6.43
C ALA A 145 -3.91 23.29 4.98
N SER A 146 -2.91 23.07 4.11
CA SER A 146 -2.95 23.51 2.70
C SER A 146 -3.42 22.45 1.70
N GLY A 147 -3.37 21.17 2.08
CA GLY A 147 -3.69 20.08 1.17
C GLY A 147 -4.30 18.85 1.85
N GLY A 148 -5.15 19.05 2.86
CA GLY A 148 -6.08 18.00 3.36
C GLY A 148 -5.52 16.96 4.34
N TRP A 149 -4.21 16.96 4.60
CA TRP A 149 -3.58 16.14 5.64
C TRP A 149 -3.59 16.84 7.01
N GLY A 150 -3.75 16.03 8.07
CA GLY A 150 -3.78 16.50 9.46
C GLY A 150 -2.39 16.59 10.10
N SER A 151 -1.46 15.73 9.67
CA SER A 151 -0.07 15.77 10.07
C SER A 151 0.86 15.20 8.99
N GLU A 152 2.10 15.66 9.00
CA GLU A 152 3.21 15.12 8.21
C GLU A 152 4.39 14.79 9.15
N ARG A 153 5.15 13.75 8.83
CA ARG A 153 6.34 13.35 9.58
C ARG A 153 7.36 12.70 8.67
N LEU A 154 8.61 13.14 8.75
CA LEU A 154 9.74 12.47 8.13
C LEU A 154 9.97 11.12 8.83
N VAL A 155 9.91 10.02 8.08
CA VAL A 155 10.09 8.66 8.63
C VAL A 155 11.41 8.02 8.23
N ALA A 156 11.98 8.41 7.09
CA ALA A 156 13.34 8.02 6.71
C ALA A 156 13.96 9.08 5.80
N ASN A 157 15.28 9.25 5.88
CA ASN A 157 16.10 10.07 5.00
C ASN A 157 17.23 9.24 4.40
N HIS A 158 18.10 9.86 3.59
CA HIS A 158 19.18 9.18 2.88
C HIS A 158 18.69 8.04 1.98
N VAL A 159 17.46 8.17 1.46
CA VAL A 159 16.84 7.17 0.59
C VAL A 159 17.34 7.37 -0.84
N THR A 160 17.96 6.33 -1.41
CA THR A 160 18.63 6.38 -2.72
C THR A 160 17.91 5.55 -3.78
N ASN A 161 16.64 5.20 -3.55
CA ASN A 161 15.81 4.45 -4.48
C ASN A 161 15.79 5.00 -5.92
N LEU A 162 15.95 6.32 -6.09
CA LEU A 162 15.99 6.98 -7.39
C LEU A 162 17.38 7.45 -7.83
N ASN A 163 18.44 7.03 -7.13
CA ASN A 163 19.82 7.39 -7.46
C ASN A 163 20.35 6.53 -8.62
N GLY A 164 20.50 7.12 -9.81
CA GLY A 164 21.03 6.45 -11.01
C GLY A 164 20.11 5.41 -11.67
N ALA A 165 19.19 4.81 -10.91
CA ALA A 165 18.14 3.92 -11.40
C ALA A 165 16.82 4.21 -10.68
N SER A 166 15.69 4.08 -11.39
CA SER A 166 14.36 4.22 -10.78
C SER A 166 13.95 2.89 -10.13
N ARG A 167 14.07 2.79 -8.80
CA ARG A 167 13.67 1.62 -8.02
C ARG A 167 12.47 1.99 -7.14
N PRO A 168 11.25 1.60 -7.52
CA PRO A 168 10.05 1.85 -6.72
C PRO A 168 10.22 1.36 -5.28
N ILE A 169 9.81 2.19 -4.32
CA ILE A 169 9.72 1.79 -2.91
C ILE A 169 8.66 0.71 -2.76
N PHE A 170 7.49 0.90 -3.37
CA PHE A 170 6.35 0.00 -3.30
C PHE A 170 6.21 -0.79 -4.59
N GLN A 171 6.09 -2.10 -4.47
CA GLN A 171 5.79 -3.02 -5.55
C GLN A 171 4.53 -3.80 -5.20
N PHE A 172 3.67 -3.97 -6.19
CA PHE A 172 2.33 -4.52 -6.03
C PHE A 172 2.19 -5.79 -6.87
N ASN A 173 1.38 -6.73 -6.39
CA ASN A 173 1.09 -7.97 -7.13
C ASN A 173 -0.03 -7.84 -8.18
N ALA A 174 -0.63 -6.65 -8.31
CA ALA A 174 -1.71 -6.35 -9.25
C ALA A 174 -1.50 -4.96 -9.89
N ASP A 175 -2.30 -4.66 -10.92
CA ASP A 175 -2.28 -3.36 -11.58
C ASP A 175 -2.72 -2.25 -10.61
N THR A 176 -1.88 -1.22 -10.50
CA THR A 176 -2.11 -0.01 -9.70
C THR A 176 -3.33 0.80 -10.13
N SER A 177 -3.82 0.64 -11.36
CA SER A 177 -5.08 1.26 -11.79
C SER A 177 -6.32 0.59 -11.19
N THR A 178 -6.16 -0.59 -10.59
CA THR A 178 -7.20 -1.36 -9.90
C THR A 178 -6.80 -1.69 -8.46
N PRO A 179 -6.73 -0.71 -7.54
CA PRO A 179 -6.19 -0.91 -6.19
C PRO A 179 -6.92 -1.97 -5.36
N SER A 180 -8.19 -2.28 -5.66
CA SER A 180 -8.95 -3.34 -5.00
C SER A 180 -8.38 -4.74 -5.25
N LYS A 181 -7.63 -4.95 -6.35
CA LYS A 181 -7.01 -6.23 -6.69
C LYS A 181 -5.65 -6.46 -6.01
N ILE A 182 -5.08 -5.42 -5.40
CA ILE A 182 -3.79 -5.50 -4.70
C ILE A 182 -3.99 -6.25 -3.39
N THR A 183 -3.35 -7.40 -3.25
CA THR A 183 -3.41 -8.25 -2.05
C THR A 183 -2.05 -8.45 -1.38
N GLU A 184 -0.96 -8.08 -2.06
CA GLU A 184 0.40 -8.10 -1.53
C GLU A 184 1.14 -6.81 -1.92
N ILE A 185 1.86 -6.26 -0.94
CA ILE A 185 2.72 -5.10 -1.14
C ILE A 185 4.12 -5.43 -0.63
N HIS A 186 5.11 -5.30 -1.51
CA HIS A 186 6.52 -5.34 -1.13
C HIS A 186 7.05 -3.92 -1.01
N THR A 187 7.69 -3.63 0.10
CA THR A 187 8.33 -2.34 0.36
C THR A 187 9.84 -2.52 0.43
N ALA A 188 10.61 -1.74 -0.32
CA ALA A 188 12.06 -1.77 -0.31
C ALA A 188 12.65 -0.36 -0.27
N LEU A 189 13.48 -0.10 0.74
CA LEU A 189 14.29 1.11 0.86
C LEU A 189 15.75 0.78 0.61
N PHE A 190 16.40 1.60 -0.21
CA PHE A 190 17.84 1.64 -0.36
C PHE A 190 18.32 2.90 0.38
N VAL A 191 19.26 2.72 1.31
CA VAL A 191 19.79 3.82 2.12
C VAL A 191 21.30 3.95 2.01
N ASP A 192 21.75 5.17 1.81
CA ASP A 192 23.16 5.52 1.70
C ASP A 192 23.37 7.01 2.06
N VAL A 193 24.16 7.27 3.08
CA VAL A 193 24.46 8.63 3.56
C VAL A 193 25.39 9.38 2.59
N ASP A 194 26.26 8.68 1.87
CA ASP A 194 27.20 9.27 0.91
C ASP A 194 27.39 8.33 -0.30
N PRO A 195 26.53 8.44 -1.32
CA PRO A 195 26.56 7.56 -2.48
C PRO A 195 27.83 7.66 -3.34
N THR A 196 28.71 8.63 -3.07
CA THR A 196 29.97 8.81 -3.79
C THR A 196 31.13 8.03 -3.18
N ARG A 197 30.95 7.44 -1.99
CA ARG A 197 31.99 6.75 -1.24
C ARG A 197 31.49 5.43 -0.68
N LEU A 198 32.40 4.50 -0.42
CA LEU A 198 32.09 3.30 0.35
C LEU A 198 31.81 3.64 1.83
N PRO A 199 30.99 2.86 2.56
CA PRO A 199 30.31 1.63 2.13
C PRO A 199 29.16 1.88 1.15
N ALA A 200 28.88 0.89 0.30
CA ALA A 200 27.80 0.98 -0.68
C ALA A 200 26.41 0.97 -0.01
N GLU A 201 25.41 1.37 -0.78
CA GLU A 201 24.00 1.34 -0.40
C GLU A 201 23.56 0.05 0.29
N THR A 202 22.71 0.20 1.30
CA THR A 202 22.11 -0.92 2.02
C THR A 202 20.64 -1.05 1.65
N ARG A 203 20.21 -2.25 1.25
CA ARG A 203 18.81 -2.55 0.94
C ARG A 203 18.10 -3.14 2.16
N ILE A 204 16.98 -2.56 2.53
CA ILE A 204 16.08 -3.06 3.57
C ILE A 204 14.72 -3.27 2.91
N SER A 205 14.09 -4.44 3.11
CA SER A 205 12.81 -4.74 2.49
C SER A 205 11.90 -5.57 3.37
N THR A 206 10.59 -5.40 3.19
CA THR A 206 9.55 -6.23 3.78
C THR A 206 8.47 -6.56 2.76
N GLY A 207 7.66 -7.58 3.03
CA GLY A 207 6.47 -7.94 2.27
C GLY A 207 5.28 -8.09 3.20
N VAL A 208 4.12 -7.63 2.74
CA VAL A 208 2.87 -7.69 3.53
C VAL A 208 1.75 -8.23 2.66
N PHE A 209 1.15 -9.33 3.12
CA PHE A 209 -0.14 -9.81 2.65
C PHE A 209 -1.27 -9.06 3.37
N LEU A 210 -2.15 -8.43 2.60
CA LEU A 210 -3.24 -7.60 3.09
C LEU A 210 -4.43 -8.49 3.49
N ARG A 211 -4.53 -8.82 4.77
CA ARG A 211 -5.59 -9.72 5.28
C ARG A 211 -6.99 -9.11 5.27
N ASN A 212 -7.05 -7.78 5.37
CA ASN A 212 -8.31 -7.03 5.37
C ASN A 212 -8.66 -6.50 3.98
N GLN A 213 -7.87 -6.81 2.95
CA GLN A 213 -8.31 -6.56 1.59
C GLN A 213 -9.41 -7.57 1.23
N ASN A 214 -10.42 -7.09 0.52
CA ASN A 214 -11.53 -7.89 0.04
C ASN A 214 -11.88 -7.42 -1.38
N GLN A 215 -11.97 -8.34 -2.33
CA GLN A 215 -12.34 -8.03 -3.69
C GLN A 215 -13.81 -8.28 -3.93
N ALA A 216 -14.42 -7.53 -4.85
CA ALA A 216 -15.77 -7.82 -5.26
C ALA A 216 -15.84 -9.21 -5.93
N PRO A 217 -16.91 -9.98 -5.66
CA PRO A 217 -17.13 -11.26 -6.31
C PRO A 217 -17.39 -11.10 -7.81
N THR A 218 -17.40 -12.21 -8.54
CA THR A 218 -17.83 -12.28 -9.95
C THR A 218 -19.18 -12.98 -10.02
N ALA A 219 -20.20 -12.26 -10.49
CA ALA A 219 -21.52 -12.84 -10.74
C ALA A 219 -21.54 -13.55 -12.09
N SER A 220 -22.02 -14.79 -12.12
CA SER A 220 -22.26 -15.51 -13.36
C SER A 220 -23.36 -16.54 -13.15
N PHE A 221 -24.27 -16.63 -14.12
CA PHE A 221 -25.28 -17.67 -14.14
C PHE A 221 -25.65 -18.11 -15.54
N THR A 222 -26.30 -19.26 -15.60
CA THR A 222 -26.92 -19.81 -16.80
C THR A 222 -28.42 -19.85 -16.61
N VAL A 223 -29.17 -19.75 -17.71
CA VAL A 223 -30.63 -19.88 -17.72
C VAL A 223 -31.01 -20.96 -18.71
N SER A 224 -31.92 -21.83 -18.30
CA SER A 224 -32.53 -22.84 -19.17
C SER A 224 -34.05 -22.81 -19.04
N ALA A 225 -34.75 -23.12 -20.12
CA ALA A 225 -36.20 -23.22 -20.11
C ALA A 225 -36.63 -24.54 -19.43
N GLY A 226 -37.43 -24.43 -18.38
CA GLY A 226 -38.02 -25.57 -17.64
C GLY A 226 -39.44 -25.92 -18.07
N GLY A 227 -39.96 -25.24 -19.10
CA GLY A 227 -41.33 -25.36 -19.61
C GLY A 227 -41.90 -24.00 -20.03
N PRO A 228 -43.18 -23.92 -20.45
CA PRO A 228 -43.84 -22.65 -20.72
C PRO A 228 -43.76 -21.74 -19.50
N LEU A 229 -43.24 -20.52 -19.68
CA LEU A 229 -43.07 -19.53 -18.60
C LEU A 229 -42.16 -19.94 -17.44
N ARG A 230 -41.53 -21.12 -17.46
CA ARG A 230 -40.68 -21.63 -16.38
C ARG A 230 -39.20 -21.58 -16.75
N PHE A 231 -38.38 -21.06 -15.85
CA PHE A 231 -36.95 -20.85 -16.04
C PHE A 231 -36.17 -21.43 -14.87
N LEU A 232 -35.17 -22.24 -15.20
CA LEU A 232 -34.20 -22.79 -14.25
C LEU A 232 -32.91 -21.98 -14.38
N MET A 233 -32.54 -21.29 -13.32
CA MET A 233 -31.37 -20.43 -13.24
C MET A 233 -30.34 -21.06 -12.31
N ASN A 234 -29.08 -21.07 -12.74
CA ASN A 234 -27.98 -21.67 -11.98
C ASN A 234 -26.78 -20.72 -11.91
N ALA A 235 -26.48 -20.26 -10.70
CA ALA A 235 -25.41 -19.32 -10.37
C ALA A 235 -24.09 -19.99 -9.91
N ALA A 236 -23.95 -21.32 -10.05
CA ALA A 236 -22.78 -22.06 -9.54
C ALA A 236 -21.43 -21.62 -10.13
N ASN A 237 -21.44 -20.90 -11.25
CA ASN A 237 -20.24 -20.33 -11.87
C ASN A 237 -19.82 -18.98 -11.25
N SER A 238 -20.58 -18.44 -10.29
CA SER A 238 -20.17 -17.25 -9.56
C SER A 238 -19.03 -17.58 -8.59
N SER A 239 -18.09 -16.66 -8.44
CA SER A 239 -16.87 -16.90 -7.65
C SER A 239 -16.44 -15.68 -6.85
N ASP A 240 -15.95 -15.92 -5.65
CA ASP A 240 -15.25 -14.94 -4.83
C ASP A 240 -13.73 -15.13 -5.00
N PRO A 241 -12.93 -14.09 -5.31
CA PRO A 241 -11.48 -14.23 -5.43
C PRO A 241 -10.80 -14.76 -4.16
N GLU A 242 -11.38 -14.50 -3.00
CA GLU A 242 -10.92 -14.97 -1.69
C GLU A 242 -11.53 -16.34 -1.30
N GLY A 243 -12.34 -16.95 -2.16
CA GLY A 243 -12.96 -18.26 -1.97
C GLY A 243 -14.01 -18.30 -0.86
N ARG A 244 -14.56 -17.14 -0.46
CA ARG A 244 -15.57 -17.06 0.59
C ARG A 244 -16.94 -17.46 0.08
N THR A 245 -17.81 -17.84 1.01
CA THR A 245 -19.20 -18.18 0.71
C THR A 245 -19.96 -16.95 0.22
N LEU A 246 -20.61 -17.09 -0.94
CA LEU A 246 -21.45 -16.06 -1.53
C LEU A 246 -22.92 -16.21 -1.12
N GLY A 247 -23.59 -15.07 -0.91
CA GLY A 247 -25.04 -14.95 -0.90
C GLY A 247 -25.55 -14.72 -2.32
N TYR A 248 -26.68 -15.34 -2.68
CA TYR A 248 -27.27 -15.30 -4.01
C TYR A 248 -28.69 -14.78 -3.94
N TYR A 249 -28.98 -13.74 -4.72
CA TYR A 249 -30.27 -13.06 -4.73
C TYR A 249 -30.74 -12.87 -6.17
N TRP A 250 -31.96 -13.31 -6.46
CA TRP A 250 -32.53 -13.31 -7.79
C TRP A 250 -33.60 -12.25 -7.93
N PHE A 251 -33.55 -11.49 -9.02
CA PHE A 251 -34.49 -10.42 -9.32
C PHE A 251 -35.09 -10.58 -10.71
N ARG A 252 -36.35 -10.15 -10.86
CA ARG A 252 -36.97 -9.85 -12.15
C ARG A 252 -36.85 -8.35 -12.40
N GLY A 253 -36.27 -7.97 -13.53
CA GLY A 253 -35.91 -6.58 -13.84
C GLY A 253 -34.50 -6.24 -13.36
N SER A 254 -34.25 -4.95 -13.10
CA SER A 254 -33.01 -4.48 -12.49
C SER A 254 -32.91 -4.93 -11.03
N SER A 255 -31.73 -5.33 -10.58
CA SER A 255 -31.49 -5.46 -9.13
C SER A 255 -31.64 -4.10 -8.45
N PRO A 256 -32.19 -4.02 -7.23
CA PRO A 256 -32.17 -2.79 -6.44
C PRO A 256 -30.74 -2.33 -6.17
N SER A 257 -30.59 -1.05 -5.79
CA SER A 257 -29.32 -0.54 -5.28
C SER A 257 -28.90 -1.32 -4.02
N TYR A 258 -27.58 -1.49 -3.85
CA TYR A 258 -26.92 -2.32 -2.84
C TYR A 258 -27.45 -2.18 -1.39
N THR A 259 -28.12 -1.08 -1.06
CA THR A 259 -28.68 -0.80 0.28
C THR A 259 -29.86 -1.70 0.66
N ASN A 260 -30.50 -2.38 -0.30
CA ASN A 260 -31.76 -3.10 -0.04
C ASN A 260 -31.62 -4.63 0.07
N VAL A 261 -30.41 -5.18 -0.05
CA VAL A 261 -30.17 -6.61 0.16
C VAL A 261 -29.56 -6.82 1.54
N LEU A 262 -30.42 -7.22 2.48
CA LEU A 262 -30.04 -7.47 3.88
C LEU A 262 -29.01 -8.61 3.96
N ASN A 263 -28.04 -8.45 4.88
CA ASN A 263 -26.99 -9.45 5.16
C ASN A 263 -27.54 -10.76 5.78
N ASP A 264 -28.84 -10.82 6.09
CA ASP A 264 -29.50 -11.94 6.74
C ASP A 264 -30.01 -13.01 5.76
N GLY A 265 -29.72 -12.86 4.46
CA GLY A 265 -30.17 -13.79 3.42
C GLY A 265 -31.65 -13.65 3.08
N THR A 266 -32.34 -12.63 3.60
CA THR A 266 -33.71 -12.32 3.22
C THR A 266 -33.74 -11.41 2.01
N CYS A 267 -34.75 -11.64 1.16
CA CYS A 267 -35.02 -10.78 0.02
C CYS A 267 -36.29 -9.98 0.30
N LEU A 268 -36.21 -8.66 0.23
CA LEU A 268 -37.35 -7.80 0.53
C LEU A 268 -38.41 -7.91 -0.57
N SER A 269 -39.59 -8.40 -0.21
CA SER A 269 -40.76 -8.54 -1.09
C SER A 269 -41.31 -7.15 -1.44
N GLY A 270 -40.75 -6.53 -2.47
CA GLY A 270 -41.08 -5.18 -2.93
C GLY A 270 -40.16 -4.72 -4.07
N ASP A 271 -38.93 -5.24 -4.11
CA ASP A 271 -37.90 -4.84 -5.06
C ASP A 271 -37.80 -5.78 -6.28
N GLY A 272 -38.86 -6.52 -6.60
CA GLY A 272 -38.85 -7.47 -7.72
C GLY A 272 -38.02 -8.74 -7.47
N CYS A 273 -37.71 -9.04 -6.20
CA CYS A 273 -37.01 -10.26 -5.85
C CYS A 273 -37.87 -11.52 -6.09
N ILE A 274 -37.25 -12.54 -6.68
CA ILE A 274 -37.88 -13.79 -7.08
C ILE A 274 -37.30 -15.03 -6.42
N GLY A 275 -36.24 -14.90 -5.61
CA GLY A 275 -35.67 -16.03 -4.87
C GLY A 275 -34.26 -15.78 -4.32
N THR A 276 -33.76 -16.75 -3.55
CA THR A 276 -32.39 -16.78 -3.03
C THR A 276 -31.77 -18.17 -3.22
N GLY A 277 -30.44 -18.25 -3.17
CA GLY A 277 -29.69 -19.50 -3.32
C GLY A 277 -29.04 -19.70 -4.69
N VAL A 278 -28.18 -20.71 -4.80
CA VAL A 278 -27.37 -20.99 -6.02
C VAL A 278 -28.24 -21.35 -7.22
N LEU A 279 -29.34 -22.07 -6.97
CA LEU A 279 -30.33 -22.45 -7.97
C LEU A 279 -31.62 -21.69 -7.71
N ASN A 280 -32.29 -21.27 -8.77
CA ASN A 280 -33.63 -20.72 -8.68
C ASN A 280 -34.52 -21.28 -9.80
N ASP A 281 -35.69 -21.77 -9.40
CA ASP A 281 -36.72 -22.28 -10.29
C ASP A 281 -37.90 -21.33 -10.24
N TYR A 282 -38.07 -20.54 -11.30
CA TYR A 282 -39.04 -19.47 -11.32
C TYR A 282 -40.02 -19.63 -12.46
N THR A 283 -41.31 -19.51 -12.15
CA THR A 283 -42.39 -19.52 -13.13
C THR A 283 -43.00 -18.12 -13.23
N LEU A 284 -42.98 -17.54 -14.43
CA LEU A 284 -43.61 -16.25 -14.69
C LEU A 284 -45.13 -16.36 -14.52
N PRO A 285 -45.78 -15.27 -14.07
CA PRO A 285 -47.24 -15.20 -14.05
C PRO A 285 -47.84 -15.46 -15.43
N SER A 286 -48.99 -16.16 -15.46
CA SER A 286 -49.74 -16.43 -16.69
C SER A 286 -50.05 -15.14 -17.45
N GLY A 287 -49.91 -15.16 -18.77
CA GLY A 287 -50.15 -13.99 -19.62
C GLY A 287 -48.96 -13.04 -19.74
N THR A 288 -47.82 -13.33 -19.08
CA THR A 288 -46.57 -12.59 -19.32
C THR A 288 -46.13 -12.77 -20.77
N THR A 289 -45.93 -11.67 -21.48
CA THR A 289 -45.43 -11.63 -22.86
C THR A 289 -44.17 -10.76 -22.96
N GLY A 290 -43.45 -10.88 -24.07
CA GLY A 290 -42.25 -10.09 -24.33
C GLY A 290 -41.00 -10.56 -23.58
N THR A 291 -39.94 -9.77 -23.68
CA THR A 291 -38.64 -10.03 -23.05
C THR A 291 -38.68 -9.74 -21.56
N GLN A 292 -38.18 -10.68 -20.76
CA GLN A 292 -38.02 -10.58 -19.32
C GLN A 292 -36.54 -10.47 -18.99
N ILE A 293 -36.22 -9.60 -18.02
CA ILE A 293 -34.86 -9.47 -17.50
C ILE A 293 -34.79 -10.26 -16.21
N PHE A 294 -33.84 -11.19 -16.12
CA PHE A 294 -33.48 -11.81 -14.86
C PHE A 294 -32.10 -11.30 -14.45
N THR A 295 -31.98 -10.87 -13.20
CA THR A 295 -30.74 -10.36 -12.64
C THR A 295 -30.34 -11.17 -11.43
N LEU A 296 -29.12 -11.69 -11.45
CA LEU A 296 -28.46 -12.25 -10.28
C LEU A 296 -27.66 -11.15 -9.61
N LEU A 297 -27.80 -11.02 -8.30
CA LEU A 297 -26.87 -10.29 -7.43
C LEU A 297 -26.18 -11.30 -6.52
N VAL A 298 -24.86 -11.33 -6.57
CA VAL A 298 -24.03 -12.09 -5.63
C VAL A 298 -23.38 -11.13 -4.64
N LYS A 299 -23.27 -11.57 -3.39
CA LYS A 299 -22.76 -10.77 -2.29
C LYS A 299 -21.77 -11.58 -1.47
N ASP A 300 -20.61 -11.00 -1.18
CA ASP A 300 -19.64 -11.62 -0.28
C ASP A 300 -19.93 -11.28 1.20
N PRO A 301 -19.24 -11.93 2.17
CA PRO A 301 -19.42 -11.61 3.60
C PRO A 301 -18.92 -10.21 4.00
N GLY A 302 -18.07 -9.57 3.20
CA GLY A 302 -17.63 -8.18 3.37
C GLY A 302 -18.66 -7.15 2.88
N GLY A 303 -19.72 -7.62 2.23
CA GLY A 303 -20.81 -6.82 1.68
C GLY A 303 -20.61 -6.35 0.24
N LEU A 304 -19.48 -6.64 -0.40
CA LEU A 304 -19.28 -6.27 -1.81
C LEU A 304 -20.16 -7.15 -2.70
N THR A 305 -20.60 -6.57 -3.81
CA THR A 305 -21.57 -7.22 -4.70
C THR A 305 -21.10 -7.21 -6.15
N ALA A 306 -21.64 -8.15 -6.91
CA ALA A 306 -21.59 -8.13 -8.36
C ALA A 306 -22.94 -8.57 -8.92
N THR A 307 -23.23 -8.12 -10.14
CA THR A 307 -24.47 -8.46 -10.82
C THR A 307 -24.21 -9.07 -12.19
N ALA A 308 -25.10 -9.94 -12.61
CA ALA A 308 -25.17 -10.46 -13.96
C ALA A 308 -26.65 -10.46 -14.39
N SER A 309 -26.93 -10.25 -15.66
CA SER A 309 -28.30 -10.20 -16.16
C SER A 309 -28.46 -10.96 -17.48
N TYR A 310 -29.64 -11.54 -17.68
CA TYR A 310 -30.05 -12.20 -18.92
C TYR A 310 -31.40 -11.66 -19.40
N ASN A 311 -31.50 -11.48 -20.71
CA ASN A 311 -32.73 -11.17 -21.42
C ASN A 311 -33.35 -12.47 -21.94
N CYS A 312 -34.53 -12.83 -21.44
CA CYS A 312 -35.22 -14.09 -21.74
C CYS A 312 -36.59 -13.83 -22.39
N SER A 313 -36.89 -14.52 -23.50
CA SER A 313 -38.22 -14.48 -24.11
C SER A 313 -39.22 -15.29 -23.28
N ALA A 314 -40.32 -14.65 -22.86
CA ALA A 314 -41.38 -15.32 -22.09
C ALA A 314 -41.99 -16.53 -22.81
N THR A 315 -42.07 -16.50 -24.14
CA THR A 315 -42.76 -17.51 -24.96
C THR A 315 -41.84 -18.46 -25.72
N GLY A 316 -40.52 -18.21 -25.73
CA GLY A 316 -39.57 -18.96 -26.54
C GLY A 316 -38.42 -19.62 -25.78
N GLY A 317 -38.28 -19.36 -24.47
CA GLY A 317 -37.23 -19.96 -23.64
C GLY A 317 -35.79 -19.57 -23.99
N THR A 318 -35.59 -18.78 -25.06
CA THR A 318 -34.29 -18.25 -25.46
C THR A 318 -33.86 -17.14 -24.52
N CYS A 319 -32.67 -17.28 -23.94
CA CYS A 319 -32.06 -16.31 -23.05
C CYS A 319 -30.69 -15.91 -23.58
N THR A 320 -30.40 -14.61 -23.59
CA THR A 320 -29.08 -14.07 -23.95
C THR A 320 -28.54 -13.21 -22.82
N PRO A 321 -27.21 -13.17 -22.60
CA PRO A 321 -26.61 -12.20 -21.68
C PRO A 321 -27.04 -10.77 -22.05
N SER A 322 -27.33 -9.95 -21.04
CA SER A 322 -27.67 -8.53 -21.20
C SER A 322 -26.46 -7.62 -21.08
#